data_AF-A0A533UW16-F1
#
_entry.id   AF-A0A533UW16-F1
#
_cell.length_a   1.000
_cell.length_b   1.000
_cell.length_c   1.000
_cell.angle_alpha   90.00
_cell.angle_beta   90.00
_cell.angle_gamma   90.00
#
_symmetry.space_group_name_H-M   'P 1'
#
loop_
_entity.id
_entity.type
_entity.pdbx_description
1 polymer ?
#
loop_
_entity_poly.entity_id
_entity_poly.type
_entity_poly.pdbx_seq_one_letter_code
_entity_poly.pdbx_strand_id
1 'polypeptide(L)' 'MMRGNREMRRMLDKMGLNMQELGNVDEVVIKTDTKEIFLIKPQVIEMKGKDSTIFQIVAGDMEEREREVPSFKEEDIIL' A
#
# COMPACT_ATOMS: atom_id res chain seq x y z
N MET A 1 -11.14 19.57 9.69
CA MET A 1 -10.47 20.36 8.63
C MET A 1 -10.50 19.53 7.33
N MET A 2 -11.42 19.80 6.41
CA MET A 2 -11.64 18.99 5.17
C MET A 2 -12.11 19.91 4.02
N ARG A 3 -11.60 21.15 3.93
CA ARG A 3 -12.03 22.10 2.89
C ARG A 3 -11.20 22.01 1.60
N GLY A 4 -9.99 21.43 1.63
CA GLY A 4 -9.16 21.19 0.44
C GLY A 4 -9.46 19.90 -0.34
N ASN A 5 -10.30 19.00 0.19
CA ASN A 5 -10.53 17.66 -0.38
C ASN A 5 -11.71 17.62 -1.40
N ARG A 6 -12.63 18.59 -1.35
CA ARG A 6 -13.85 18.55 -2.18
C ARG A 6 -13.59 18.86 -3.67
N GLU A 7 -12.69 19.77 -3.97
CA GLU A 7 -12.32 20.11 -5.35
C GLU A 7 -11.54 18.97 -6.00
N MET A 8 -10.62 18.37 -5.24
CA MET A 8 -9.87 17.18 -5.64
C MET A 8 -10.80 16.00 -5.93
N ARG A 9 -11.76 15.69 -5.03
CA ARG A 9 -12.76 14.65 -5.29
C ARG A 9 -13.54 14.88 -6.58
N ARG A 10 -14.04 16.10 -6.81
CA ARG A 10 -14.78 16.43 -8.04
C ARG A 10 -13.93 16.29 -9.30
N MET A 11 -12.63 16.60 -9.22
CA MET A 11 -11.71 16.42 -10.35
C MET A 11 -11.48 14.94 -10.64
N LEU A 12 -11.26 14.13 -9.60
CA LEU A 12 -11.08 12.67 -9.71
C LEU A 12 -12.35 11.98 -10.25
N ASP A 13 -13.53 12.37 -9.76
CA ASP A 13 -14.82 11.86 -10.25
C ASP A 13 -14.99 12.14 -11.75
N LYS A 14 -14.59 13.33 -12.24
CA LYS A 14 -14.61 13.68 -13.68
C LYS A 14 -13.67 12.82 -14.52
N MET A 15 -12.59 12.32 -13.93
CA MET A 15 -11.65 11.40 -14.57
C MET A 15 -12.11 9.93 -14.46
N GLY A 16 -13.28 9.68 -13.87
CA GLY A 16 -13.81 8.33 -13.63
C GLY A 16 -13.08 7.58 -12.52
N LEU A 17 -12.37 8.30 -11.64
CA LEU A 17 -11.63 7.72 -10.52
C LEU A 17 -12.51 7.76 -9.26
N ASN A 18 -12.89 6.60 -8.73
CA ASN A 18 -13.70 6.51 -7.50
C ASN A 18 -12.78 6.49 -6.28
N MET A 19 -12.92 7.49 -5.41
CA MET A 19 -12.13 7.65 -4.19
C MET A 19 -12.92 7.21 -2.94
N GLN A 20 -12.39 6.24 -2.20
CA GLN A 20 -13.00 5.71 -0.99
C GLN A 20 -11.98 5.62 0.13
N GLU A 21 -12.38 6.02 1.34
CA GLU A 21 -11.57 5.78 2.53
C GLU A 21 -11.81 4.34 3.01
N LEU A 22 -10.74 3.57 3.16
CA LEU A 22 -10.80 2.20 3.67
C LEU A 22 -10.80 2.29 5.20
N GLY A 23 -11.97 2.09 5.80
CA GLY A 23 -12.12 2.15 7.25
C GLY A 23 -11.54 0.92 7.95
N ASN A 24 -11.09 1.11 9.20
CA ASN A 24 -10.64 0.05 10.10
C ASN A 24 -9.53 -0.85 9.52
N VAL A 25 -8.53 -0.25 8.87
CA VAL A 25 -7.35 -1.01 8.43
C VAL A 25 -6.46 -1.28 9.63
N ASP A 26 -6.24 -2.57 9.92
CA ASP A 26 -5.38 -2.99 11.03
C ASP A 26 -3.89 -2.90 10.66
N GLU A 27 -3.52 -3.28 9.44
CA GLU A 27 -2.14 -3.34 8.99
C GLU A 27 -2.02 -3.21 7.46
N VAL A 28 -0.93 -2.61 7.00
CA VAL A 28 -0.44 -2.76 5.63
C VAL A 28 0.97 -3.33 5.64
N VAL A 29 1.19 -4.40 4.89
CA VAL A 29 2.50 -5.05 4.74
C VAL A 29 3.05 -4.81 3.34
N ILE A 30 4.20 -4.16 3.26
CA ILE A 30 4.96 -3.99 2.01
C ILE A 30 6.11 -4.99 2.03
N LYS A 31 6.01 -6.03 1.21
CA LYS A 31 7.07 -7.03 1.03
C LYS A 31 7.95 -6.63 -0.13
N THR A 32 9.25 -6.51 0.10
CA THR A 32 10.26 -6.42 -0.94
C THR A 32 10.99 -7.75 -1.08
N ASP A 33 11.99 -7.77 -1.95
CA ASP A 33 12.93 -8.87 -2.09
C ASP A 33 13.74 -9.13 -0.80
N THR A 34 14.09 -8.07 -0.08
CA THR A 34 15.08 -8.07 1.01
C THR A 34 14.49 -7.80 2.39
N LYS A 35 13.27 -7.27 2.46
CA LYS A 35 12.65 -6.88 3.73
C LYS A 35 11.13 -6.82 3.66
N GLU A 36 10.52 -6.73 4.83
CA GLU A 36 9.10 -6.47 5.01
C GLU A 36 8.92 -5.21 5.86
N ILE A 37 8.01 -4.35 5.44
CA ILE A 37 7.64 -3.12 6.14
C ILE A 37 6.19 -3.27 6.60
N PHE A 38 5.97 -3.14 7.90
CA PHE A 38 4.65 -3.25 8.54
C PHE A 38 4.21 -1.87 8.99
N LEU A 39 3.07 -1.42 8.48
CA LEU A 39 2.44 -0.15 8.83
C LEU A 39 1.23 -0.47 9.71
N ILE A 40 1.29 -0.12 10.99
CA ILE A 40 0.26 -0.49 11.98
C ILE A 40 -0.85 0.57 12.02
N LYS A 41 -2.10 0.13 11.93
CA LYS A 41 -3.32 0.97 11.91
C LYS A 41 -3.22 2.21 11.00
N PRO A 42 -2.82 2.05 9.72
CA PRO A 42 -2.66 3.19 8.84
C PRO A 42 -4.01 3.74 8.37
N GLN A 43 -4.03 5.01 7.96
CA GLN A 43 -5.13 5.54 7.16
C GLN A 43 -4.90 5.18 5.69
N VAL A 44 -5.91 4.56 5.08
CA VAL A 44 -5.83 4.12 3.68
C VAL A 44 -6.95 4.73 2.86
N ILE A 45 -6.59 5.31 1.73
CA ILE A 45 -7.53 5.80 0.72
C ILE A 45 -7.31 4.99 -0.55
N GLU A 46 -8.38 4.40 -1.07
CA GLU A 46 -8.42 3.70 -2.33
C GLU A 46 -8.93 4.63 -3.44
N MET A 47 -8.24 4.65 -4.58
CA MET A 47 -8.65 5.33 -5.81
C MET A 47 -8.71 4.31 -6.94
N LYS A 48 -9.92 3.96 -7.38
CA LYS A 48 -10.13 2.98 -8.47
C LYS A 48 -10.22 3.69 -9.81
N GLY A 49 -9.28 3.40 -10.71
CA GLY A 49 -9.39 3.69 -12.13
C GLY A 49 -9.84 2.46 -12.93
N LYS A 50 -9.84 2.59 -14.25
CA LYS A 50 -10.31 1.52 -15.16
C LYS A 50 -9.40 0.29 -15.14
N ASP A 51 -8.08 0.52 -15.16
CA ASP A 51 -7.07 -0.54 -15.31
C ASP A 51 -6.15 -0.67 -14.09
N SER A 52 -6.26 0.24 -13.13
CA SER A 52 -5.40 0.29 -11.95
C SER A 52 -6.16 0.77 -10.72
N THR A 53 -5.70 0.32 -9.56
CA THR A 53 -6.15 0.81 -8.26
C THR A 53 -4.94 1.41 -7.54
N ILE A 54 -5.09 2.65 -7.08
CA ILE A 54 -4.05 3.36 -6.33
C ILE A 54 -4.47 3.41 -4.88
N PHE A 55 -3.56 3.06 -3.98
CA PHE A 55 -3.75 3.21 -2.53
C PHE A 55 -2.84 4.33 -2.02
N GLN A 56 -3.42 5.32 -1.37
CA GLN A 56 -2.67 6.27 -0.56
C GLN A 56 -2.68 5.78 0.88
N ILE A 57 -1.49 5.54 1.44
CA ILE A 57 -1.31 5.01 2.78
C ILE A 57 -0.59 6.09 3.61
N VAL A 58 -1.19 6.48 4.74
CA VAL A 58 -0.60 7.40 5.71
C VAL A 58 -0.48 6.67 7.03
N ALA A 59 0.75 6.40 7.48
CA ALA A 59 1.06 5.70 8.72
C ALA A 59 1.88 6.59 9.64
N GLY A 60 1.58 6.55 10.95
CA GLY A 60 2.38 7.20 11.98
C GLY A 60 3.53 6.34 12.49
N ASP A 61 3.31 5.02 12.55
CA ASP A 61 4.26 4.02 13.02
C ASP A 61 4.59 3.02 11.91
N MET A 62 5.87 2.65 11.82
CA MET A 62 6.37 1.65 10.89
C MET A 62 7.36 0.69 11.58
N GLU A 63 7.23 -0.60 11.32
CA GLU A 63 8.23 -1.61 11.70
C GLU A 63 8.86 -2.20 10.44
N GLU A 64 10.19 -2.33 10.44
CA GLU A 64 10.94 -2.97 9.36
C GLU A 64 11.55 -4.30 9.84
N ARG A 65 11.41 -5.35 9.03
CA ARG A 65 12.01 -6.66 9.28
C ARG A 65 12.83 -7.07 8.08
N GLU A 66 14.10 -7.41 8.27
CA GLU A 66 14.92 -8.02 7.23
C GLU A 66 14.33 -9.39 6.86
N ARG A 67 14.30 -9.67 5.57
CA ARG A 67 13.86 -10.95 5.03
C ARG A 67 15.09 -11.76 4.71
N GLU A 68 15.27 -12.88 5.40
CA GLU A 68 16.26 -13.87 5.00
C GLU A 68 15.83 -14.45 3.65
N VAL A 69 16.47 -13.99 2.58
CA VAL A 69 16.33 -14.61 1.27
C VAL A 69 17.17 -15.88 1.29
N PRO A 70 16.58 -17.07 1.09
CA PRO A 70 17.37 -18.27 0.93
C PRO A 70 18.27 -18.08 -0.30
N SER A 71 19.57 -17.89 -0.06
CA SER A 71 20.60 -17.97 -1.09
C SER A 71 20.78 -19.46 -1.41
N PHE A 72 19.91 -20.01 -2.25
CA PHE A 72 20.19 -21.31 -2.85
C PHE A 72 21.36 -21.14 -3.81
N LYS A 73 22.46 -21.87 -3.58
CA LYS A 73 23.50 -21.98 -4.59
C LYS A 73 23.01 -22.97 -5.64
N GLU A 74 23.37 -22.76 -6.91
CA GLU A 74 23.01 -23.71 -7.99
C GLU A 74 23.49 -25.15 -7.70
N GLU A 75 24.52 -25.29 -6.86
CA GLU A 75 25.06 -26.55 -6.36
C GLU A 75 24.09 -27.35 -5.47
N ASP A 76 23.10 -26.68 -4.84
CA ASP A 76 22.12 -27.30 -3.93
C ASP A 76 20.95 -28.01 -4.67
N ILE A 77 20.90 -27.90 -6.01
CA ILE A 77 19.75 -28.36 -6.84
C ILE A 77 20.00 -29.75 -7.49
N ILE A 78 21.08 -30.44 -7.15
CA ILE A 78 21.42 -31.72 -7.81
C ILE A 78 20.75 -32.91 -7.09
N LEU A 79 19.84 -33.60 -7.78
CA LEU A 79 19.15 -34.84 -7.40
C LEU A 79 19.98 -36.09 -7.67
#